data_AF-A0A7S3SDK7-F1
#
_entry.id   AF-A0A7S3SDK7-F1
#
_cell.length_a   1.000
_cell.length_b   1.000
_cell.length_c   1.000
_cell.angle_alpha   90.00
_cell.angle_beta   90.00
_cell.angle_gamma   90.00
#
_symmetry.space_group_name_H-M   'P 1'
#
loop_
_entity.id
_entity.type
_entity.pdbx_description
1 polymer ?
#
loop_
_entity_poly.entity_id
_entity_poly.type
_entity_poly.pdbx_seq_one_letter_code
_entity_poly.pdbx_strand_id
1 'polypeptide(L)'
;MVLVFAAAEALLLAASGASSWLLGALAPRFGAAWGQRFSKAAHPRTCWSCGAVALLLLLSSAPASSAPAARASVSPPSQPFPPLPPSPPLLPPLPPLQPPSFSVSAGDGCNIQGDCVSSLNYPSNYGTFESCTIAIDQAVSVSVGSPFDLETCCDKLLINGVVTISASAVPSSLGEGASIVWTSDETVFGAGWQLCFSQPSPPLLPPLPPLP
;
A
#
# COMPACT_ATOMS: atom_id res chain seq x y z
N MET A 1 -36.58 -43.91 -20.27
CA MET A 1 -37.64 -43.22 -21.03
C MET A 1 -37.03 -41.91 -21.50
N VAL A 2 -36.56 -41.92 -22.74
CA VAL A 2 -35.88 -40.81 -23.42
C VAL A 2 -36.96 -39.94 -24.03
N LEU A 3 -36.99 -38.64 -23.74
CA LEU A 3 -37.74 -37.67 -24.54
C LEU A 3 -36.83 -36.48 -24.84
N VAL A 4 -36.15 -36.64 -25.97
CA VAL A 4 -35.56 -35.58 -26.79
C VAL A 4 -36.71 -34.90 -27.51
N PHE A 5 -36.85 -33.58 -27.40
CA PHE A 5 -37.63 -32.79 -28.34
C PHE A 5 -36.66 -31.97 -29.18
N ALA A 6 -36.64 -32.27 -30.47
CA ALA A 6 -35.87 -31.58 -31.49
C ALA A 6 -36.80 -30.78 -32.41
N ALA A 7 -36.31 -29.60 -32.78
CA ALA A 7 -36.29 -28.99 -34.12
C ALA A 7 -37.50 -28.21 -34.70
N ALA A 8 -37.07 -27.15 -35.41
CA ALA A 8 -37.65 -26.46 -36.58
C ALA A 8 -38.72 -25.38 -36.28
N GLU A 9 -38.77 -24.18 -36.87
CA GLU A 9 -38.36 -23.60 -38.19
C GLU A 9 -38.04 -22.09 -37.96
N ALA A 10 -37.03 -21.42 -38.53
CA ALA A 10 -36.77 -20.99 -39.93
C ALA A 10 -37.49 -19.68 -40.40
N LEU A 11 -36.64 -18.67 -40.68
CA LEU A 11 -36.65 -17.71 -41.81
C LEU A 11 -37.70 -16.56 -41.90
N LEU A 12 -37.23 -15.29 -42.03
CA LEU A 12 -37.40 -14.44 -43.25
C LEU A 12 -36.66 -13.07 -43.20
N LEU A 13 -35.85 -12.84 -44.26
CA LEU A 13 -35.52 -11.59 -45.04
C LEU A 13 -34.82 -10.39 -44.34
N ALA A 14 -33.58 -10.01 -44.71
CA ALA A 14 -33.04 -9.37 -45.94
C ALA A 14 -32.84 -7.83 -45.73
N ALA A 15 -31.60 -7.34 -45.66
CA ALA A 15 -30.78 -6.77 -46.76
C ALA A 15 -31.24 -5.40 -47.27
N SER A 16 -30.46 -4.33 -47.00
CA SER A 16 -30.31 -3.04 -47.73
C SER A 16 -29.47 -2.09 -46.84
N GLY A 17 -28.44 -1.36 -47.25
CA GLY A 17 -27.88 -1.15 -48.57
C GLY A 17 -26.48 -0.53 -48.46
N ALA A 18 -25.67 -0.83 -49.46
CA ALA A 18 -24.43 -0.11 -49.75
C ALA A 18 -24.74 1.18 -50.50
N SER A 19 -24.00 2.26 -50.22
CA SER A 19 -23.72 3.30 -51.20
C SER A 19 -22.43 4.02 -50.82
N SER A 20 -21.41 3.72 -51.61
CA SER A 20 -20.15 4.44 -51.73
C SER A 20 -20.39 5.90 -52.12
N TRP A 21 -19.62 6.81 -51.51
CA TRP A 21 -19.14 8.01 -52.22
C TRP A 21 -17.61 7.98 -52.24
N LEU A 22 -17.12 8.24 -53.44
CA LEU A 22 -15.75 8.13 -53.90
C LEU A 22 -15.04 9.50 -53.82
N LEU A 23 -13.73 9.42 -53.55
CA LEU A 23 -12.64 10.28 -54.04
C LEU A 23 -12.37 11.64 -53.38
N GLY A 24 -11.12 11.77 -52.94
CA GLY A 24 -10.46 13.02 -52.60
C GLY A 24 -9.07 12.80 -52.01
N ALA A 25 -8.18 12.13 -52.74
CA ALA A 25 -6.78 11.96 -52.36
C ALA A 25 -6.00 13.28 -52.47
N LEU A 26 -4.97 13.44 -51.64
CA LEU A 26 -3.59 13.82 -52.02
C LEU A 26 -2.68 13.86 -50.78
N ALA A 27 -1.83 12.83 -50.65
CA ALA A 27 -0.55 12.89 -49.94
C ALA A 27 0.45 13.72 -50.78
N PRO A 28 1.62 14.18 -50.29
CA PRO A 28 2.76 13.33 -49.83
C PRO A 28 3.53 13.97 -48.65
N ARG A 29 4.65 13.52 -48.06
CA ARG A 29 5.47 12.30 -47.93
C ARG A 29 6.64 12.71 -46.97
N PHE A 30 7.40 11.70 -46.55
CA PHE A 30 8.78 11.76 -46.01
C PHE A 30 8.87 12.15 -44.53
N GLY A 31 9.66 11.48 -43.69
CA GLY A 31 10.67 10.46 -43.93
C GLY A 31 11.11 9.85 -42.60
N ALA A 32 11.74 8.68 -42.72
CA ALA A 32 12.17 7.81 -41.65
C ALA A 32 13.46 8.28 -40.96
N ALA A 33 13.71 7.62 -39.82
CA ALA A 33 14.97 7.01 -39.42
C ALA A 33 15.85 7.70 -38.36
N TRP A 34 16.14 6.88 -37.34
CA TRP A 34 17.45 6.64 -36.71
C TRP A 34 18.18 7.76 -35.95
N GLY A 35 18.30 7.56 -34.63
CA GLY A 35 19.57 7.09 -34.07
C GLY A 35 20.61 8.12 -33.60
N GLN A 36 21.13 7.82 -32.40
CA GLN A 36 22.48 8.06 -31.89
C GLN A 36 22.80 9.35 -31.11
N ARG A 37 23.39 9.07 -29.93
CA ARG A 37 24.11 9.94 -29.00
C ARG A 37 25.19 10.75 -29.72
N PHE A 38 25.59 11.91 -29.16
CA PHE A 38 26.99 12.27 -28.87
C PHE A 38 27.05 13.61 -28.10
N SER A 39 28.04 13.68 -27.22
CA SER A 39 28.40 14.75 -26.28
C SER A 39 28.91 16.04 -26.91
N LYS A 40 28.75 17.17 -26.20
CA LYS A 40 29.71 18.30 -25.95
C LYS A 40 28.92 19.54 -25.50
N ALA A 41 29.00 19.98 -24.24
CA ALA A 41 30.03 20.86 -23.65
C ALA A 41 29.99 22.33 -24.13
N ALA A 42 29.56 23.26 -23.26
CA ALA A 42 30.09 24.63 -23.16
C ALA A 42 29.54 25.34 -21.90
N HIS A 43 30.46 25.93 -21.13
CA HIS A 43 30.22 26.69 -19.90
C HIS A 43 29.70 28.11 -20.18
N PRO A 44 29.19 28.80 -19.16
CA PRO A 44 29.81 30.07 -18.83
C PRO A 44 30.26 30.18 -17.37
N ARG A 45 31.41 30.83 -17.26
CA ARG A 45 32.17 31.17 -16.07
C ARG A 45 31.42 32.20 -15.24
N THR A 46 31.46 32.08 -13.92
CA THR A 46 31.78 33.22 -13.04
C THR A 46 32.49 32.70 -11.80
N CYS A 47 33.54 33.43 -11.45
CA CYS A 47 34.58 33.13 -10.49
C CYS A 47 34.50 34.20 -9.41
N TRP A 48 34.33 33.80 -8.14
CA TRP A 48 34.70 34.51 -6.91
C TRP A 48 34.34 33.54 -5.79
N SER A 49 35.17 33.22 -4.79
CA SER A 49 36.41 33.81 -4.32
C SER A 49 37.19 32.71 -3.59
N CYS A 50 38.51 32.83 -3.63
CA CYS A 50 39.46 32.01 -2.90
C CYS A 50 39.27 32.11 -1.38
N GLY A 51 39.28 30.97 -0.70
CA GLY A 51 39.42 30.87 0.74
C GLY A 51 40.36 29.72 1.08
N ALA A 52 41.66 29.94 0.87
CA ALA A 52 42.71 29.02 1.31
C ALA A 52 42.79 29.09 2.84
N VAL A 53 42.54 27.99 3.54
CA VAL A 53 42.86 27.87 4.96
C VAL A 53 44.13 27.04 5.08
N ALA A 54 45.23 27.74 5.35
CA ALA A 54 46.56 27.20 5.52
C ALA A 54 46.63 26.29 6.75
N LEU A 55 47.07 25.06 6.52
CA LEU A 55 47.45 24.11 7.55
C LEU A 55 48.85 24.47 8.06
N LEU A 56 48.92 25.18 9.19
CA LEU A 56 50.17 25.54 9.88
C LEU A 56 50.45 24.54 11.02
N LEU A 57 51.44 23.69 10.79
CA LEU A 57 52.13 22.89 11.81
C LEU A 57 53.00 23.80 12.68
N LEU A 58 52.76 23.85 13.99
CA LEU A 58 53.73 24.36 14.96
C LEU A 58 53.84 23.40 16.16
N LEU A 59 54.97 22.68 16.19
CA LEU A 59 55.55 22.11 17.40
C LEU A 59 55.81 23.24 18.40
N SER A 60 55.32 23.11 19.63
CA SER A 60 55.85 23.89 20.74
C SER A 60 55.82 23.09 22.04
N SER A 61 56.96 23.14 22.69
CA SER A 61 57.45 22.38 23.84
C SER A 61 56.64 22.55 25.12
N ALA A 62 56.40 21.41 25.79
CA ALA A 62 55.86 21.35 27.13
C ALA A 62 56.88 21.78 28.20
N PRO A 63 56.51 22.63 29.17
CA PRO A 63 57.21 22.73 30.43
C PRO A 63 56.58 21.81 31.48
N ALA A 64 57.42 21.07 32.18
CA ALA A 64 57.08 20.35 33.39
C ALA A 64 56.67 21.34 34.49
N SER A 65 55.56 21.08 35.20
CA SER A 65 55.24 21.82 36.42
C SER A 65 54.44 20.97 37.41
N SER A 66 55.14 20.70 38.52
CA SER A 66 54.77 20.17 39.83
C SER A 66 53.33 19.71 40.09
N ALA A 67 53.23 18.42 40.39
CA ALA A 67 52.11 17.79 41.10
C ALA A 67 51.89 18.45 42.49
N PRO A 68 50.65 18.80 42.86
CA PRO A 68 50.30 19.01 44.25
C PRO A 68 50.03 17.67 44.93
N ALA A 69 50.40 17.61 46.21
CA ALA A 69 50.27 16.48 47.10
C ALA A 69 48.87 15.85 47.06
N ALA A 70 48.85 14.51 47.02
CA ALA A 70 47.66 13.69 47.15
C ALA A 70 46.90 14.06 48.43
N ARG A 71 45.84 14.85 48.28
CA ARG A 71 44.84 15.06 49.33
C ARG A 71 44.10 13.73 49.47
N ALA A 72 44.15 13.14 50.66
CA ALA A 72 43.39 11.95 51.00
C ALA A 72 41.93 12.16 50.59
N SER A 73 41.49 11.40 49.59
CA SER A 73 40.10 11.37 49.15
C SER A 73 39.31 10.66 50.25
N VAL A 74 38.72 11.45 51.15
CA VAL A 74 37.77 10.96 52.13
C VAL A 74 36.55 10.49 51.34
N SER A 75 36.35 9.17 51.24
CA SER A 75 35.14 8.61 50.64
C SER A 75 33.92 9.23 51.33
N PRO A 76 32.97 9.80 50.58
CA PRO A 76 31.75 10.34 51.17
C PRO A 76 31.01 9.23 51.91
N PRO A 77 30.34 9.54 53.03
CA PRO A 77 29.55 8.56 53.76
C PRO A 77 28.49 7.98 52.81
N SER A 78 28.45 6.65 52.73
CA SER A 78 27.45 5.91 51.97
C SER A 78 26.06 6.26 52.52
N GLN A 79 25.37 7.18 51.84
CA GLN A 79 23.98 7.50 52.14
C GLN A 79 23.12 6.26 51.88
N PRO A 80 22.12 5.97 52.74
CA PRO A 80 21.17 4.91 52.48
C PRO A 80 20.39 5.23 51.20
N PHE A 81 20.32 4.26 50.28
CA PHE A 81 19.48 4.38 49.09
C PHE A 81 18.01 4.56 49.52
N PRO A 82 17.25 5.45 48.85
CA PRO A 82 15.82 5.55 49.10
C PRO A 82 15.13 4.20 48.84
N PRO A 83 14.04 3.89 49.55
CA PRO A 83 13.29 2.67 49.30
C PRO A 83 12.79 2.63 47.86
N LEU A 84 12.90 1.47 47.21
CA LEU A 84 12.40 1.28 45.85
C LEU A 84 10.88 1.54 45.83
N PRO A 85 10.35 2.25 44.82
CA PRO A 85 8.91 2.45 44.69
C PRO A 85 8.18 1.09 44.57
N PRO A 86 6.91 1.01 45.02
CA PRO A 86 6.13 -0.21 44.89
C PRO A 86 6.01 -0.60 43.41
N SER A 87 6.17 -1.89 43.11
CA SER A 87 5.98 -2.40 41.75
C SER A 87 4.57 -2.09 41.27
N PRO A 88 4.38 -1.66 40.00
CA PRO A 88 3.05 -1.47 39.44
C PRO A 88 2.26 -2.79 39.49
N PRO A 89 0.92 -2.74 39.58
CA PRO A 89 0.10 -3.94 39.51
C PRO A 89 0.41 -4.70 38.22
N LEU A 90 0.49 -6.03 38.31
CA LEU A 90 0.63 -6.90 37.14
C LEU A 90 -0.53 -6.60 36.17
N LEU A 91 -0.19 -6.32 34.92
CA LEU A 91 -1.19 -6.18 33.87
C LEU A 91 -1.97 -7.50 33.73
N PRO A 92 -3.26 -7.44 33.37
CA PRO A 92 -4.01 -8.65 33.04
C PRO A 92 -3.29 -9.40 31.91
N PRO A 93 -3.34 -10.76 31.90
CA PRO A 93 -2.81 -11.53 30.79
C PRO A 93 -3.46 -11.08 29.48
N LEU A 94 -2.64 -10.83 28.46
CA LEU A 94 -3.12 -10.42 27.14
C LEU A 94 -4.10 -11.50 26.63
N PRO A 95 -5.26 -11.12 26.05
CA PRO A 95 -6.12 -12.09 25.39
C PRO A 95 -5.34 -12.88 24.34
N PRO A 96 -5.67 -14.16 24.12
CA PRO A 96 -5.03 -14.95 23.08
C PRO A 96 -5.20 -14.28 21.72
N LEU A 97 -4.15 -14.30 20.91
CA LEU A 97 -4.15 -13.78 19.54
C LEU A 97 -5.16 -14.60 18.71
N GLN A 98 -6.35 -14.06 18.45
CA GLN A 98 -7.36 -14.68 17.59
C GLN A 98 -7.10 -14.33 16.12
N PRO A 99 -7.24 -15.27 15.17
CA PRO A 99 -7.15 -14.92 13.75
C PRO A 99 -8.22 -13.88 13.37
N PRO A 100 -7.97 -13.03 12.37
CA PRO A 100 -9.01 -12.16 11.82
C PRO A 100 -10.19 -13.01 11.31
N SER A 101 -11.41 -12.51 11.46
CA SER A 101 -12.62 -13.21 11.03
C SER A 101 -13.40 -12.36 10.03
N PHE A 102 -13.64 -12.96 8.87
CA PHE A 102 -14.49 -12.42 7.81
C PHE A 102 -15.13 -13.57 7.03
N SER A 103 -16.23 -13.28 6.34
CA SER A 103 -16.93 -14.27 5.53
C SER A 103 -17.51 -13.64 4.27
N VAL A 104 -17.60 -14.43 3.18
CA VAL A 104 -18.38 -14.03 2.00
C VAL A 104 -19.85 -14.31 2.31
N SER A 105 -20.64 -13.26 2.49
CA SER A 105 -22.05 -13.35 2.85
C SER A 105 -22.96 -13.53 1.64
N ALA A 106 -22.51 -13.15 0.44
CA ALA A 106 -23.24 -13.34 -0.81
C ALA A 106 -22.30 -13.34 -2.03
N GLY A 107 -22.74 -14.02 -3.10
CA GLY A 107 -22.03 -14.09 -4.38
C GLY A 107 -20.84 -15.05 -4.39
N ASP A 108 -20.26 -15.22 -5.56
CA ASP A 108 -19.16 -16.14 -5.87
C ASP A 108 -18.04 -15.47 -6.68
N GLY A 109 -18.14 -14.16 -6.94
CA GLY A 109 -17.17 -13.35 -7.68
C GLY A 109 -15.91 -12.99 -6.90
N CYS A 110 -15.59 -13.67 -5.81
CA CYS A 110 -14.41 -13.38 -4.98
C CYS A 110 -13.71 -14.66 -4.55
N ASN A 111 -12.39 -14.57 -4.43
CA ASN A 111 -11.54 -15.68 -4.02
C ASN A 111 -10.90 -15.40 -2.65
N ILE A 112 -10.92 -16.40 -1.77
CA ILE A 112 -10.29 -16.33 -0.45
C ILE A 112 -8.98 -17.12 -0.46
N GLN A 113 -7.89 -16.50 -0.01
CA GLN A 113 -6.61 -17.17 0.24
C GLN A 113 -6.05 -16.74 1.60
N GLY A 114 -6.08 -17.66 2.58
CA GLY A 114 -5.68 -17.34 3.95
C GLY A 114 -6.53 -16.21 4.54
N ASP A 115 -5.88 -15.18 5.05
CA ASP A 115 -6.54 -13.99 5.62
C ASP A 115 -6.85 -12.92 4.55
N CYS A 116 -6.77 -13.26 3.26
CA CYS A 116 -7.00 -12.33 2.16
C CYS A 116 -8.22 -12.70 1.33
N VAL A 117 -8.91 -11.68 0.82
CA VAL A 117 -9.97 -11.79 -0.18
C VAL A 117 -9.63 -10.92 -1.40
N SER A 118 -9.92 -11.42 -2.59
CA SER A 118 -9.64 -10.74 -3.85
C SER A 118 -10.76 -10.93 -4.86
N SER A 119 -10.72 -10.15 -5.93
CA SER A 119 -11.43 -10.50 -7.18
C SER A 119 -10.97 -11.86 -7.70
N LEU A 120 -11.74 -12.49 -8.59
CA LEU A 120 -11.27 -13.74 -9.19
C LEU A 120 -10.02 -13.49 -10.04
N ASN A 121 -9.20 -14.52 -10.19
CA ASN A 121 -7.96 -14.53 -10.99
C ASN A 121 -6.85 -13.56 -10.55
N TYR A 122 -7.05 -12.76 -9.49
CA TYR A 122 -6.02 -11.89 -8.94
C TYR A 122 -4.70 -12.65 -8.71
N PRO A 123 -3.53 -12.13 -9.14
CA PRO A 123 -3.24 -10.77 -9.62
C PRO A 123 -3.39 -10.56 -11.14
N SER A 124 -4.03 -11.49 -11.85
CA SER A 124 -4.41 -11.31 -13.26
C SER A 124 -5.75 -10.60 -13.36
N ASN A 125 -6.17 -10.27 -14.58
CA ASN A 125 -7.44 -9.61 -14.81
C ASN A 125 -8.64 -10.36 -14.21
N TYR A 126 -9.51 -9.63 -13.52
CA TYR A 126 -10.78 -10.16 -13.02
C TYR A 126 -11.74 -10.49 -14.17
N GLY A 127 -12.74 -11.31 -13.88
CA GLY A 127 -13.79 -11.70 -14.81
C GLY A 127 -14.90 -10.67 -14.95
N THR A 128 -15.76 -10.90 -15.93
CA THR A 128 -16.98 -10.11 -16.14
C THR A 128 -18.10 -10.59 -15.22
N PHE A 129 -19.02 -9.68 -14.87
CA PHE A 129 -20.18 -9.96 -14.02
C PHE A 129 -19.84 -10.60 -12.66
N GLU A 130 -18.67 -10.32 -12.12
CA GLU A 130 -18.33 -10.76 -10.77
C GLU A 130 -19.20 -10.00 -9.77
N SER A 131 -19.68 -10.72 -8.77
CA SER A 131 -20.30 -10.08 -7.61
C SER A 131 -20.02 -10.85 -6.35
N CYS A 132 -19.64 -10.14 -5.30
CA CYS A 132 -19.57 -10.72 -3.97
C CYS A 132 -19.78 -9.65 -2.89
N THR A 133 -20.22 -10.09 -1.71
CA THR A 133 -20.29 -9.29 -0.49
C THR A 133 -19.51 -9.98 0.62
N ILE A 134 -18.60 -9.25 1.26
CA ILE A 134 -17.82 -9.70 2.40
C ILE A 134 -18.33 -9.00 3.66
N ALA A 135 -18.61 -9.79 4.70
CA ALA A 135 -18.90 -9.32 6.04
C ALA A 135 -17.66 -9.46 6.93
N ILE A 136 -17.35 -8.40 7.69
CA ILE A 136 -16.28 -8.38 8.68
C ILE A 136 -16.87 -8.77 10.03
N ASP A 137 -16.51 -9.95 10.54
CA ASP A 137 -17.11 -10.51 11.76
C ASP A 137 -16.41 -9.99 13.04
N GLN A 138 -15.21 -9.45 12.91
CA GLN A 138 -14.43 -8.87 14.02
C GLN A 138 -13.66 -7.66 13.52
N ALA A 139 -13.32 -6.72 14.40
CA ALA A 139 -12.48 -5.59 14.02
C ALA A 139 -11.12 -6.07 13.48
N VAL A 140 -10.70 -5.54 12.34
CA VAL A 140 -9.47 -5.94 11.62
C VAL A 140 -8.67 -4.74 11.13
N SER A 141 -7.35 -4.90 11.04
CA SER A 141 -6.49 -4.06 10.21
C SER A 141 -6.53 -4.56 8.77
N VAL A 142 -6.52 -3.65 7.79
CA VAL A 142 -6.58 -3.95 6.37
C VAL A 142 -5.26 -3.57 5.70
N SER A 143 -4.70 -4.46 4.90
CA SER A 143 -3.63 -4.17 3.96
C SER A 143 -4.09 -4.45 2.52
N VAL A 144 -3.59 -3.66 1.58
CA VAL A 144 -3.95 -3.76 0.16
C VAL A 144 -2.86 -4.51 -0.57
N GLY A 145 -3.25 -5.54 -1.34
CA GLY A 145 -2.36 -6.25 -2.24
C GLY A 145 -1.95 -5.39 -3.44
N SER A 146 -0.84 -5.77 -4.10
CA SER A 146 -0.39 -5.15 -5.34
C SER A 146 -0.37 -6.19 -6.45
N PRO A 147 -0.98 -5.93 -7.62
CA PRO A 147 -1.55 -4.65 -8.08
C PRO A 147 -2.92 -4.31 -7.46
N PHE A 148 -3.36 -3.06 -7.62
CA PHE A 148 -4.75 -2.63 -7.38
C PHE A 148 -5.17 -1.80 -8.58
N ASP A 149 -6.05 -2.33 -9.42
CA ASP A 149 -6.40 -1.74 -10.70
C ASP A 149 -7.83 -2.15 -11.12
N LEU A 150 -8.72 -1.17 -11.21
CA LEU A 150 -10.15 -1.35 -11.44
C LEU A 150 -10.63 -0.39 -12.54
N GLU A 151 -11.69 -0.76 -13.26
CA GLU A 151 -12.34 0.16 -14.18
C GLU A 151 -13.16 1.21 -13.42
N THR A 152 -12.74 2.47 -13.48
CA THR A 152 -13.31 3.52 -12.63
C THR A 152 -14.76 3.91 -12.97
N CYS A 153 -15.23 3.70 -14.21
CA CYS A 153 -16.58 4.11 -14.61
C CYS A 153 -17.67 3.16 -14.10
N CYS A 154 -17.33 1.87 -14.01
CA CYS A 154 -18.30 0.82 -14.23
C CYS A 154 -18.19 -0.22 -13.12
N ASP A 155 -16.99 -0.72 -12.87
CA ASP A 155 -16.72 -1.60 -11.74
C ASP A 155 -16.70 -0.84 -10.42
N LYS A 156 -17.18 -1.51 -9.35
CA LYS A 156 -17.30 -0.88 -8.03
C LYS A 156 -16.83 -1.81 -6.93
N LEU A 157 -15.84 -1.34 -6.19
CA LEU A 157 -15.51 -1.82 -4.86
C LEU A 157 -16.06 -0.82 -3.85
N LEU A 158 -17.01 -1.24 -3.01
CA LEU A 158 -17.57 -0.41 -1.96
C LEU A 158 -17.11 -0.92 -0.60
N ILE A 159 -16.56 -0.04 0.23
CA ILE A 159 -16.18 -0.35 1.61
C ILE A 159 -17.04 0.52 2.52
N ASN A 160 -17.88 -0.10 3.36
CA ASN A 160 -18.90 0.58 4.17
C ASN A 160 -19.79 1.54 3.33
N GLY A 161 -20.15 1.12 2.12
CA GLY A 161 -20.98 1.91 1.19
C GLY A 161 -20.24 3.04 0.47
N VAL A 162 -18.94 3.23 0.71
CA VAL A 162 -18.11 4.24 0.03
C VAL A 162 -17.37 3.58 -1.13
N VAL A 163 -17.49 4.16 -2.34
CA VAL A 163 -16.78 3.67 -3.52
C VAL A 163 -15.27 3.90 -3.37
N THR A 164 -14.50 2.84 -3.54
CA THR A 164 -13.04 2.79 -3.44
C THR A 164 -12.44 2.55 -4.82
N ILE A 165 -11.79 3.56 -5.38
CA ILE A 165 -11.23 3.53 -6.74
C ILE A 165 -9.70 3.34 -6.77
N SER A 166 -9.03 3.40 -5.62
CA SER A 166 -7.57 3.28 -5.51
C SER A 166 -7.17 2.60 -4.21
N ALA A 167 -5.98 2.00 -4.18
CA ALA A 167 -5.41 1.41 -2.96
C ALA A 167 -5.31 2.42 -1.81
N SER A 168 -5.04 3.69 -2.10
CA SER A 168 -4.96 4.76 -1.09
C SER A 168 -6.31 5.17 -0.49
N ALA A 169 -7.42 4.81 -1.14
CA ALA A 169 -8.77 5.07 -0.64
C ALA A 169 -9.28 3.93 0.27
N VAL A 170 -8.55 2.83 0.39
CA VAL A 170 -8.88 1.74 1.31
C VAL A 170 -8.55 2.19 2.74
N PRO A 171 -9.49 2.08 3.70
CA PRO A 171 -9.21 2.39 5.09
C PRO A 171 -8.23 1.37 5.68
N SER A 172 -7.35 1.82 6.58
CA SER A 172 -6.37 0.95 7.25
C SER A 172 -6.98 -0.04 8.25
N SER A 173 -8.25 0.13 8.61
CA SER A 173 -8.97 -0.73 9.53
C SER A 173 -10.46 -0.77 9.24
N LEU A 174 -11.11 -1.87 9.59
CA LEU A 174 -12.55 -2.07 9.52
C LEU A 174 -13.07 -2.55 10.86
N GLY A 175 -14.20 -2.00 11.28
CA GLY A 175 -14.90 -2.45 12.49
C GLY A 175 -15.70 -3.73 12.24
N GLU A 176 -16.07 -4.40 13.32
CA GLU A 176 -17.07 -5.48 13.28
C GLU A 176 -18.37 -4.98 12.64
N GLY A 177 -18.96 -5.81 11.77
CA GLY A 177 -20.15 -5.48 10.99
C GLY A 177 -19.89 -4.62 9.76
N ALA A 178 -18.63 -4.24 9.48
CA ALA A 178 -18.28 -3.60 8.22
C ALA A 178 -18.55 -4.52 7.02
N SER A 179 -18.87 -3.92 5.88
CA SER A 179 -19.19 -4.65 4.65
C SER A 179 -18.33 -4.19 3.48
N ILE A 180 -17.84 -5.13 2.69
CA ILE A 180 -17.16 -4.86 1.42
C ILE A 180 -18.02 -5.47 0.30
N VAL A 181 -18.31 -4.70 -0.75
CA VAL A 181 -19.11 -5.15 -1.89
C VAL A 181 -18.29 -4.97 -3.16
N TRP A 182 -18.20 -6.02 -3.97
CA TRP A 182 -17.54 -6.01 -5.27
C TRP A 182 -18.56 -6.32 -6.37
N THR A 183 -18.50 -5.54 -7.45
CA THR A 183 -19.25 -5.79 -8.68
C THR A 183 -18.43 -5.41 -9.91
N SER A 184 -18.38 -6.28 -10.92
CA SER A 184 -17.85 -5.95 -12.25
C SER A 184 -18.92 -5.99 -13.34
N ASP A 185 -18.65 -5.32 -14.47
CA ASP A 185 -19.56 -5.25 -15.62
C ASP A 185 -19.25 -6.30 -16.72
N GLU A 186 -19.76 -6.09 -17.94
CA GLU A 186 -19.61 -7.03 -19.06
C GLU A 186 -18.20 -7.01 -19.69
N THR A 187 -17.34 -6.09 -19.25
CA THR A 187 -16.01 -5.86 -19.80
C THR A 187 -14.93 -6.01 -18.73
N VAL A 188 -13.68 -6.22 -19.16
CA VAL A 188 -12.55 -6.47 -18.26
C VAL A 188 -11.46 -5.46 -18.54
N PHE A 189 -11.13 -4.65 -17.54
CA PHE A 189 -10.20 -3.53 -17.74
C PHE A 189 -9.10 -3.39 -16.69
N GLY A 190 -9.05 -4.24 -15.64
CA GLY A 190 -8.00 -4.12 -14.61
C GLY A 190 -7.51 -5.47 -14.06
N ALA A 191 -6.37 -5.42 -13.36
CA ALA A 191 -5.78 -6.56 -12.65
C ALA A 191 -6.51 -6.93 -11.34
N GLY A 192 -7.49 -6.12 -10.94
CA GLY A 192 -8.34 -6.37 -9.79
C GLY A 192 -7.77 -5.84 -8.50
N TRP A 193 -8.21 -6.45 -7.40
CA TRP A 193 -7.90 -6.00 -6.05
C TRP A 193 -7.71 -7.19 -5.13
N GLN A 194 -6.91 -6.99 -4.07
CA GLN A 194 -6.81 -7.91 -2.95
C GLN A 194 -6.75 -7.11 -1.66
N LEU A 195 -7.51 -7.54 -0.66
CA LEU A 195 -7.47 -7.01 0.70
C LEU A 195 -7.12 -8.16 1.64
N CYS A 196 -6.12 -7.94 2.49
CA CYS A 196 -5.70 -8.86 3.51
C CYS A 196 -6.02 -8.30 4.89
N PHE A 197 -6.49 -9.17 5.77
CA PHE A 197 -6.92 -8.81 7.11
C PHE A 197 -5.92 -9.31 8.13
N SER A 198 -5.78 -8.56 9.20
CA SER A 198 -4.95 -8.94 10.35
C SER A 198 -5.56 -8.37 11.62
N GLN A 199 -5.09 -8.82 12.77
CA GLN A 199 -5.57 -8.26 14.03
C GLN A 199 -5.30 -6.75 14.12
N PRO A 200 -6.22 -5.98 14.73
CA PRO A 200 -5.99 -4.58 15.05
C PRO A 200 -4.81 -4.48 16.02
N SER A 201 -3.90 -3.53 15.77
CA SER A 201 -2.83 -3.25 16.72
C SER A 201 -3.43 -2.75 18.03
N PRO A 202 -2.94 -3.21 19.20
CA PRO A 202 -3.36 -2.65 20.47
C PRO A 202 -3.10 -1.14 20.48
N PRO A 203 -3.98 -0.33 21.08
CA PRO A 203 -3.72 1.09 21.22
C PRO A 203 -2.39 1.30 21.93
N LEU A 204 -1.51 2.13 21.37
CA LEU A 204 -0.26 2.52 22.02
C LEU A 204 -0.61 3.12 23.38
N LEU A 205 -0.11 2.50 24.47
CA LEU A 205 -0.25 3.09 25.79
C LEU A 205 0.41 4.48 25.79
N PRO A 206 -0.19 5.48 26.45
CA PRO A 206 0.44 6.79 26.59
C PRO A 206 1.82 6.65 27.26
N PRO A 207 2.77 7.56 26.98
CA PRO A 207 4.08 7.54 27.64
C PRO A 207 3.90 7.52 29.15
N LEU A 208 4.60 6.61 29.84
CA LEU A 208 4.56 6.55 31.30
C LEU A 208 5.00 7.91 31.86
N PRO A 209 4.26 8.51 32.81
CA PRO A 209 4.71 9.75 33.45
C PRO A 209 6.09 9.54 34.09
N PRO A 210 6.97 10.57 34.12
CA PRO A 210 8.28 10.47 34.75
C PRO A 210 8.13 10.08 36.22
N LEU A 211 8.89 9.07 36.65
CA LEU A 211 8.90 8.58 38.03
C LEU A 211 9.46 9.69 38.96
N PRO A 212 8.84 9.95 40.13
CA PRO A 212 9.34 10.94 41.10
C PRO A 212 10.67 10.52 41.76
#